data_AF-A0A945ZCR5-F1
#
_entry.id   AF-A0A945ZCR5-F1
#
_cell.length_a   1.000
_cell.length_b   1.000
_cell.length_c   1.000
_cell.angle_alpha   90.00
_cell.angle_beta   90.00
_cell.angle_gamma   90.00
#
_symmetry.space_group_name_H-M   'P 1'
#
loop_
_entity.id
_entity.type
_entity.pdbx_description
1 polymer ?
#
loop_
_entity_poly.entity_id
_entity_poly.type
_entity_poly.pdbx_seq_one_letter_code
_entity_poly.pdbx_strand_id
1 'polypeptide(L)'
;MALRDILILVLLSLAIYLPGISAVPPMDRDEARFAQASKQMLETGDWIDIRFQDQARHKKPAGSYWLQASSTAVFGKGQTDEIWTYRLPSTLGALIAVLATYALGTLLFGRQAGLIAGALLAASLSLTVEAHLAKTDALLLASVASAQLFLARVYQCRNDPTARPRFSPWLFWAALGVGILLKGPIAPMIVALTIIVLVVLGREWRWLGRLRPLGGLLLMLAIALPWFVAIEIKTGGFLAKAIGGDMLPKLMGGAESHGMPPGYYLATIWLMFWPGSLFLVPALVGAWRARAEPAVLFLAAWVIPTWVILEVVPTKLPHYSLPLFPALAILVAAALTNREGPIGRSIDATWTRVQAYPWTLIGIALAIGLIGVKQRFGEGLDSWTVAAAIIAIAVAVQPLWLLRRGMTQVALVVVVIGAVLIHAIAFQYILPSLDGLSVSRSLAQKMQALDPNGTAMVAASGYREPSLVFLLGTQTRLSAPEEAADILAREPGAFALIEARNADAFRARAQSLGIKLEAVDTVNGLNYSNGKTVAITIHRAEASQ
;
A
#
# COMPACT_ATOMS: atom_id res chain seq x y z
N MET A 1 19.93 -16.13 -11.46
CA MET A 1 18.80 -16.44 -10.57
C MET A 1 18.31 -17.83 -10.91
N ALA A 2 17.98 -18.66 -9.94
CA ALA A 2 17.50 -20.02 -10.21
C ALA A 2 16.00 -19.99 -10.52
N LEU A 3 15.56 -20.60 -11.63
CA LEU A 3 14.16 -20.62 -12.03
C LEU A 3 13.25 -21.19 -10.94
N ARG A 4 13.70 -22.23 -10.25
CA ARG A 4 12.99 -22.83 -9.11
C ARG A 4 12.64 -21.81 -8.02
N ASP A 5 13.59 -20.95 -7.66
CA ASP A 5 13.39 -19.97 -6.58
C ASP A 5 12.41 -18.88 -7.01
N ILE A 6 12.49 -18.45 -8.28
CA ILE A 6 11.54 -17.49 -8.86
C ILE A 6 10.13 -18.08 -8.81
N LEU A 7 9.95 -19.32 -9.24
CA LEU A 7 8.65 -19.99 -9.20
C LEU A 7 8.10 -20.12 -7.78
N ILE A 8 8.95 -20.49 -6.80
CA ILE A 8 8.55 -20.54 -5.38
C ILE A 8 8.06 -19.16 -4.91
N LEU A 9 8.79 -18.10 -5.20
CA LEU A 9 8.42 -16.75 -4.77
C LEU A 9 7.16 -16.24 -5.48
N VAL A 10 7.01 -16.51 -6.77
CA VAL A 10 5.80 -16.18 -7.52
C VAL A 10 4.59 -16.90 -6.92
N LEU A 11 4.66 -18.22 -6.73
CA LEU A 11 3.56 -19.00 -6.16
C LEU A 11 3.23 -18.55 -4.73
N LEU A 12 4.26 -18.29 -3.91
CA LEU A 12 4.09 -17.75 -2.56
C LEU A 12 3.38 -16.39 -2.59
N SER A 13 3.84 -15.45 -3.42
CA SER A 13 3.22 -14.13 -3.57
C SER A 13 1.78 -14.23 -4.06
N LEU A 14 1.48 -15.09 -5.04
CA LEU A 14 0.12 -15.28 -5.53
C LEU A 14 -0.79 -15.88 -4.45
N ALA A 15 -0.30 -16.83 -3.66
CA ALA A 15 -1.04 -17.41 -2.55
C ALA A 15 -1.34 -16.41 -1.43
N ILE A 16 -0.57 -15.31 -1.32
CA ILE A 16 -0.78 -14.25 -0.32
C ILE A 16 -1.63 -13.11 -0.91
N TYR A 17 -1.43 -12.73 -2.18
CA TYR A 17 -1.97 -11.48 -2.75
C TYR A 17 -3.25 -11.64 -3.57
N LEU A 18 -3.57 -12.85 -4.02
CA LEU A 18 -4.84 -13.09 -4.75
C LEU A 18 -6.05 -13.29 -3.83
N PRO A 19 -5.96 -13.99 -2.68
CA PRO A 19 -7.11 -14.14 -1.80
C PRO A 19 -7.62 -12.78 -1.32
N GLY A 20 -8.90 -12.48 -1.56
CA GLY A 20 -9.51 -11.21 -1.17
C GLY A 20 -9.34 -10.07 -2.17
N ILE A 21 -8.60 -10.25 -3.27
CA ILE A 21 -8.36 -9.17 -4.26
C ILE A 21 -9.66 -8.60 -4.83
N SER A 22 -10.69 -9.44 -5.00
CA SER A 22 -12.04 -9.04 -5.42
C SER A 22 -13.04 -8.95 -4.27
N ALA A 23 -12.86 -9.76 -3.21
CA ALA A 23 -13.83 -9.84 -2.13
C ALA A 23 -13.78 -8.63 -1.18
N VAL A 24 -12.60 -8.07 -0.94
CA VAL A 24 -12.46 -6.88 -0.06
C VAL A 24 -13.06 -5.67 -0.77
N PRO A 25 -14.01 -4.94 -0.16
CA PRO A 25 -14.57 -3.75 -0.78
C PRO A 25 -13.51 -2.67 -1.01
N PRO A 26 -13.75 -1.71 -1.92
CA PRO A 26 -12.87 -0.56 -2.08
C PRO A 26 -12.76 0.21 -0.76
N MET A 27 -11.54 0.39 -0.27
CA MET A 27 -11.25 1.10 0.96
C MET A 27 -11.39 2.62 0.75
N ASP A 28 -11.94 3.28 1.76
CA ASP A 28 -12.21 4.70 1.77
C ASP A 28 -10.95 5.54 1.70
N ARG A 29 -11.17 6.80 1.33
CA ARG A 29 -10.16 7.86 1.20
C ARG A 29 -9.16 7.63 0.07
N ASP A 30 -8.17 6.77 0.25
CA ASP A 30 -7.05 6.72 -0.70
C ASP A 30 -7.35 5.78 -1.87
N GLU A 31 -7.56 4.49 -1.61
CA GLU A 31 -7.82 3.50 -2.67
C GLU A 31 -8.98 3.94 -3.57
N ALA A 32 -10.14 4.25 -2.98
CA ALA A 32 -11.30 4.66 -3.76
C ALA A 32 -11.08 5.95 -4.57
N ARG A 33 -10.30 6.93 -4.09
CA ARG A 33 -9.97 8.12 -4.90
C ARG A 33 -9.04 7.80 -6.06
N PHE A 34 -8.12 6.86 -5.89
CA PHE A 34 -7.26 6.39 -6.98
C PHE A 34 -8.07 5.63 -8.01
N ALA A 35 -8.83 4.62 -7.58
CA ALA A 35 -9.66 3.81 -8.45
C ALA A 35 -10.71 4.66 -9.20
N GLN A 36 -11.39 5.57 -8.51
CA GLN A 36 -12.38 6.46 -9.13
C GLN A 36 -11.76 7.44 -10.14
N ALA A 37 -10.59 8.01 -9.86
CA ALA A 37 -9.92 8.87 -10.82
C ALA A 37 -9.45 8.09 -12.05
N SER A 38 -8.92 6.88 -11.85
CA SER A 38 -8.53 5.98 -12.94
C SER A 38 -9.74 5.54 -13.78
N LYS A 39 -10.88 5.27 -13.14
CA LYS A 39 -12.18 5.02 -13.79
C LYS A 39 -12.59 6.21 -14.65
N GLN A 40 -12.52 7.42 -14.10
CA GLN A 40 -12.89 8.65 -14.81
C GLN A 40 -11.96 8.94 -16.02
N MET A 41 -10.68 8.54 -15.99
CA MET A 41 -9.81 8.61 -17.17
C MET A 41 -10.34 7.75 -18.34
N LEU A 42 -10.87 6.56 -18.03
CA LEU A 42 -11.49 5.69 -19.03
C LEU A 42 -12.82 6.27 -19.53
N GLU A 43 -13.65 6.79 -18.63
CA GLU A 43 -14.95 7.38 -18.97
C GLU A 43 -14.81 8.62 -19.86
N THR A 44 -13.79 9.44 -19.63
CA THR A 44 -13.59 10.72 -20.34
C THR A 44 -12.61 10.63 -21.52
N GLY A 45 -11.78 9.59 -21.57
CA GLY A 45 -10.66 9.49 -22.50
C GLY A 45 -9.50 10.45 -22.18
N ASP A 46 -9.53 11.16 -21.06
CA ASP A 46 -8.51 12.12 -20.65
C ASP A 46 -7.44 11.46 -19.76
N TRP A 47 -6.32 11.08 -20.38
CA TRP A 47 -5.19 10.46 -19.68
C TRP A 47 -4.22 11.48 -19.07
N ILE A 48 -4.48 12.78 -19.21
CA ILE A 48 -3.56 13.84 -18.75
C ILE A 48 -4.08 14.44 -17.44
N ASP A 49 -5.31 14.96 -17.43
CA ASP A 49 -5.89 15.63 -16.25
C ASP A 49 -6.51 14.63 -15.29
N ILE A 50 -5.91 14.50 -14.10
CA ILE A 50 -6.38 13.58 -13.06
C ILE A 50 -7.50 14.27 -12.29
N ARG A 51 -8.72 13.73 -12.36
CA ARG A 51 -9.89 14.29 -11.69
C ARG A 51 -10.55 13.31 -10.72
N PHE A 52 -11.24 13.86 -9.74
CA PHE A 52 -12.22 13.15 -8.93
C PHE A 52 -13.52 13.93 -9.04
N GLN A 53 -14.44 13.42 -9.85
CA GLN A 53 -15.64 14.13 -10.29
C GLN A 53 -15.26 15.49 -10.91
N ASP A 54 -15.88 16.56 -10.43
CA ASP A 54 -15.68 17.91 -10.94
C ASP A 54 -14.37 18.55 -10.43
N GLN A 55 -13.63 17.92 -9.52
CA GLN A 55 -12.43 18.50 -8.90
C GLN A 55 -11.13 17.92 -9.47
N ALA A 56 -10.15 18.80 -9.70
CA ALA A 56 -8.80 18.40 -10.07
C ALA A 56 -8.07 17.71 -8.89
N ARG A 57 -7.39 16.60 -9.16
CA ARG A 57 -6.64 15.80 -8.18
C ARG A 57 -5.13 15.84 -8.45
N HIS A 58 -4.56 17.04 -8.49
CA HIS A 58 -3.14 17.28 -8.77
C HIS A 58 -2.21 17.04 -7.57
N LYS A 59 -2.48 15.98 -6.79
CA LYS A 59 -1.68 15.63 -5.59
C LYS A 59 -0.58 14.61 -5.87
N LYS A 60 -0.70 13.83 -6.96
CA LYS A 60 0.21 12.76 -7.35
C LYS A 60 0.38 12.72 -8.86
N PRO A 61 1.51 12.23 -9.39
CA PRO A 61 1.70 12.10 -10.83
C PRO A 61 0.90 10.93 -11.42
N ALA A 62 0.74 10.90 -12.75
CA ALA A 62 -0.21 10.02 -13.42
C ALA A 62 0.16 8.53 -13.49
N GLY A 63 1.42 8.14 -13.19
CA GLY A 63 1.91 6.79 -13.49
C GLY A 63 1.08 5.65 -12.89
N SER A 64 0.61 5.82 -11.64
CA SER A 64 -0.26 4.82 -11.01
C SER A 64 -1.66 4.77 -11.64
N TYR A 65 -2.23 5.93 -11.99
CA TYR A 65 -3.52 6.03 -12.63
C TYR A 65 -3.51 5.38 -14.02
N TRP A 66 -2.45 5.60 -14.79
CA TRP A 66 -2.28 4.96 -16.09
C TRP A 66 -2.23 3.44 -16.01
N LEU A 67 -1.47 2.90 -15.05
CA LEU A 67 -1.39 1.46 -14.85
C LEU A 67 -2.73 0.87 -14.41
N GLN A 68 -3.45 1.56 -13.53
CA GLN A 68 -4.78 1.17 -13.07
C GLN A 68 -5.81 1.20 -14.21
N ALA A 69 -5.94 2.33 -14.90
CA ALA A 69 -6.84 2.48 -16.04
C ALA A 69 -6.53 1.46 -17.15
N SER A 70 -5.24 1.23 -17.46
CA SER A 70 -4.85 0.22 -18.45
C SER A 70 -5.21 -1.19 -18.01
N SER A 71 -5.00 -1.51 -16.73
CA SER A 71 -5.38 -2.81 -16.16
C SER A 71 -6.88 -3.04 -16.27
N THR A 72 -7.69 -2.07 -15.87
CA THR A 72 -9.16 -2.16 -16.00
C THR A 72 -9.61 -2.23 -17.46
N ALA A 73 -9.00 -1.46 -18.37
CA ALA A 73 -9.33 -1.54 -19.79
C ALA A 73 -9.08 -2.93 -20.39
N VAL A 74 -8.03 -3.63 -19.95
CA VAL A 74 -7.68 -4.98 -20.44
C VAL A 74 -8.52 -6.06 -19.75
N PHE A 75 -8.69 -6.00 -18.43
CA PHE A 75 -9.24 -7.09 -17.63
C PHE A 75 -10.72 -6.91 -17.23
N GLY A 76 -11.22 -5.68 -17.21
CA GLY A 76 -12.60 -5.36 -16.79
C GLY A 76 -13.68 -5.71 -17.81
N LYS A 77 -13.32 -6.08 -19.05
CA LYS A 77 -14.28 -6.51 -20.11
C LYS A 77 -15.44 -5.53 -20.32
N GLY A 78 -15.17 -4.22 -20.23
CA GLY A 78 -16.17 -3.15 -20.34
C GLY A 78 -16.82 -2.74 -19.02
N GLN A 79 -16.62 -3.50 -17.94
CA GLN A 79 -17.00 -3.12 -16.58
C GLN A 79 -15.87 -2.32 -15.92
N THR A 80 -16.23 -1.28 -15.17
CA THR A 80 -15.28 -0.33 -14.57
C THR A 80 -15.44 -0.18 -13.05
N ASP A 81 -16.41 -0.88 -12.47
CA ASP A 81 -16.74 -0.94 -11.05
C ASP A 81 -16.06 -2.11 -10.32
N GLU A 82 -15.42 -3.03 -11.05
CA GLU A 82 -14.69 -4.16 -10.48
C GLU A 82 -13.33 -3.73 -9.87
N ILE A 83 -13.31 -3.48 -8.55
CA ILE A 83 -12.14 -2.97 -7.82
C ILE A 83 -10.85 -3.81 -8.00
N TRP A 84 -10.97 -5.12 -8.19
CA TRP A 84 -9.80 -6.01 -8.31
C TRP A 84 -8.92 -5.67 -9.52
N THR A 85 -9.52 -5.18 -10.61
CA THR A 85 -8.80 -4.78 -11.83
C THR A 85 -7.85 -3.61 -11.56
N TYR A 86 -8.22 -2.69 -10.66
CA TYR A 86 -7.40 -1.57 -10.23
C TYR A 86 -6.31 -1.96 -9.23
N ARG A 87 -6.43 -3.12 -8.58
CA ARG A 87 -5.43 -3.66 -7.62
C ARG A 87 -4.30 -4.42 -8.29
N LEU A 88 -4.53 -5.00 -9.48
CA LEU A 88 -3.53 -5.78 -10.21
C LEU A 88 -2.17 -5.07 -10.39
N PRO A 89 -2.09 -3.76 -10.70
CA PRO A 89 -0.81 -3.06 -10.75
C PRO A 89 -0.06 -3.08 -9.41
N SER A 90 -0.76 -2.90 -8.29
CA SER A 90 -0.16 -2.98 -6.96
C SER A 90 0.35 -4.38 -6.65
N THR A 91 -0.44 -5.41 -6.98
CA THR A 91 -0.02 -6.82 -6.84
C THR A 91 1.22 -7.13 -7.67
N LEU A 92 1.29 -6.65 -8.91
CA LEU A 92 2.45 -6.80 -9.77
C LEU A 92 3.66 -6.02 -9.23
N GLY A 93 3.46 -4.81 -8.73
CA GLY A 93 4.49 -4.02 -8.05
C GLY A 93 5.08 -4.75 -6.84
N ALA A 94 4.22 -5.35 -6.00
CA ALA A 94 4.65 -6.17 -4.88
C ALA A 94 5.48 -7.38 -5.33
N LEU A 95 5.05 -8.10 -6.38
CA LEU A 95 5.81 -9.22 -6.94
C LEU A 95 7.18 -8.78 -7.48
N ILE A 96 7.24 -7.68 -8.23
CA ILE A 96 8.51 -7.12 -8.73
C ILE A 96 9.43 -6.76 -7.57
N ALA A 97 8.91 -6.15 -6.50
CA ALA A 97 9.68 -5.84 -5.30
C ALA A 97 10.26 -7.10 -4.62
N VAL A 98 9.45 -8.16 -4.50
CA VAL A 98 9.89 -9.47 -3.98
C VAL A 98 11.02 -10.05 -4.82
N LEU A 99 10.89 -10.05 -6.14
CA LEU A 99 11.91 -10.56 -7.05
C LEU A 99 13.18 -9.70 -7.07
N ALA A 100 13.05 -8.38 -6.99
CA ALA A 100 14.19 -7.47 -6.87
C ALA A 100 14.94 -7.68 -5.55
N THR A 101 14.20 -7.93 -4.46
CA THR A 101 14.75 -8.25 -3.14
C THR A 101 15.48 -9.60 -3.16
N TYR A 102 14.89 -10.62 -3.79
CA TYR A 102 15.55 -11.91 -4.02
C TYR A 102 16.85 -11.76 -4.81
N ALA A 103 16.81 -11.00 -5.90
CA ALA A 103 17.97 -10.75 -6.74
C ALA A 103 19.07 -10.01 -5.99
N LEU A 104 18.72 -9.00 -5.18
CA LEU A 104 19.67 -8.21 -4.40
C LEU A 104 20.25 -9.02 -3.24
N GLY A 105 19.42 -9.75 -2.50
CA GLY A 105 19.88 -10.65 -1.45
C GLY A 105 20.80 -11.74 -1.98
N THR A 106 20.48 -12.30 -3.17
CA THR A 106 21.36 -13.26 -3.87
C THR A 106 22.69 -12.64 -4.25
N LEU A 107 22.66 -11.40 -4.76
CA LEU A 107 23.85 -10.65 -5.16
C LEU A 107 24.78 -10.31 -3.98
N LEU A 108 24.22 -10.08 -2.79
CA LEU A 108 24.98 -9.63 -1.62
C LEU A 108 25.41 -10.77 -0.69
N PHE A 109 24.56 -11.79 -0.49
CA PHE A 109 24.77 -12.83 0.52
C PHE A 109 24.47 -14.25 0.01
N GLY A 110 24.28 -14.42 -1.30
CA GLY A 110 24.08 -15.73 -1.92
C GLY A 110 22.62 -16.19 -1.98
N ARG A 111 22.39 -17.27 -2.73
CA ARG A 111 21.07 -17.73 -3.18
C ARG A 111 20.06 -17.95 -2.03
N GLN A 112 20.49 -18.59 -0.95
CA GLN A 112 19.61 -18.90 0.18
C GLN A 112 19.15 -17.62 0.90
N ALA A 113 20.05 -16.65 1.11
CA ALA A 113 19.71 -15.36 1.71
C ALA A 113 18.71 -14.60 0.82
N GLY A 114 18.92 -14.61 -0.50
CA GLY A 114 17.97 -14.06 -1.45
C GLY A 114 16.58 -14.67 -1.30
N LEU A 115 16.47 -16.00 -1.29
CA LEU A 115 15.18 -16.70 -1.22
C LEU A 115 14.41 -16.37 0.07
N ILE A 116 15.12 -16.39 1.21
CA ILE A 116 14.53 -16.05 2.51
C ILE A 116 14.11 -14.57 2.54
N ALA A 117 14.92 -13.65 2.05
CA ALA A 117 14.60 -12.23 2.01
C ALA A 117 13.35 -11.95 1.16
N GLY A 118 13.26 -12.57 -0.02
CA GLY A 118 12.07 -12.49 -0.87
C GLY A 118 10.83 -13.03 -0.17
N ALA A 119 10.92 -14.19 0.49
CA ALA A 119 9.79 -14.79 1.19
C ALA A 119 9.32 -13.94 2.40
N LEU A 120 10.26 -13.37 3.17
CA LEU A 120 9.96 -12.48 4.29
C LEU A 120 9.30 -11.18 3.84
N LEU A 121 9.80 -10.57 2.76
CA LEU A 121 9.16 -9.39 2.19
C LEU A 121 7.76 -9.74 1.67
N ALA A 122 7.62 -10.86 0.97
CA ALA A 122 6.36 -11.31 0.41
C ALA A 122 5.28 -11.48 1.49
N ALA A 123 5.66 -12.13 2.59
CA ALA A 123 4.80 -12.38 3.74
C ALA A 123 4.65 -11.18 4.68
N SER A 124 5.30 -10.04 4.44
CA SER A 124 5.20 -8.90 5.35
C SER A 124 3.78 -8.31 5.34
N LEU A 125 3.25 -7.97 6.52
CA LEU A 125 1.91 -7.39 6.65
C LEU A 125 1.77 -6.12 5.80
N SER A 126 2.76 -5.22 5.86
CA SER A 126 2.70 -3.96 5.11
C SER A 126 2.67 -4.17 3.60
N LEU A 127 3.48 -5.07 3.04
CA LEU A 127 3.43 -5.34 1.60
C LEU A 127 2.15 -6.06 1.20
N THR A 128 1.66 -6.98 2.06
CA THR A 128 0.41 -7.69 1.80
C THR A 128 -0.76 -6.71 1.72
N VAL A 129 -0.87 -5.77 2.66
CA VAL A 129 -1.89 -4.71 2.61
C VAL A 129 -1.75 -3.87 1.35
N GLU A 130 -0.55 -3.38 1.03
CA GLU A 130 -0.35 -2.54 -0.15
C GLU A 130 -0.56 -3.29 -1.49
N ALA A 131 -0.37 -4.61 -1.53
CA ALA A 131 -0.68 -5.43 -2.70
C ALA A 131 -2.19 -5.55 -2.97
N HIS A 132 -3.03 -5.35 -1.94
CA HIS A 132 -4.49 -5.36 -2.01
C HIS A 132 -5.11 -3.97 -2.11
N LEU A 133 -4.31 -2.90 -2.17
CA LEU A 133 -4.81 -1.54 -2.29
C LEU A 133 -4.43 -0.95 -3.64
N ALA A 134 -5.39 -0.41 -4.39
CA ALA A 134 -5.14 0.31 -5.63
C ALA A 134 -4.50 1.69 -5.37
N LYS A 135 -3.27 1.71 -4.85
CA LYS A 135 -2.47 2.89 -4.49
C LYS A 135 -1.08 2.85 -5.16
N THR A 136 -0.29 3.89 -4.91
CA THR A 136 1.07 4.05 -5.48
C THR A 136 2.16 3.22 -4.81
N ASP A 137 1.95 2.74 -3.58
CA ASP A 137 3.04 2.37 -2.67
C ASP A 137 3.75 1.06 -3.01
N ALA A 138 3.01 0.02 -3.41
CA ALA A 138 3.60 -1.23 -3.88
C ALA A 138 4.42 -1.04 -5.18
N LEU A 139 3.92 -0.19 -6.08
CA LEU A 139 4.63 0.18 -7.32
C LEU A 139 5.90 1.01 -7.01
N LEU A 140 5.82 1.95 -6.07
CA LEU A 140 6.97 2.72 -5.61
C LEU A 140 8.02 1.81 -4.98
N LEU A 141 7.61 0.86 -4.14
CA LEU A 141 8.51 -0.15 -3.57
C LEU A 141 9.23 -0.92 -4.68
N ALA A 142 8.51 -1.35 -5.73
CA ALA A 142 9.08 -2.05 -6.87
C ALA A 142 10.17 -1.22 -7.56
N SER A 143 9.90 0.07 -7.78
CA SER A 143 10.85 1.03 -8.35
C SER A 143 12.08 1.21 -7.46
N VAL A 144 11.89 1.45 -6.15
CA VAL A 144 12.99 1.64 -5.19
C VAL A 144 13.85 0.38 -5.08
N ALA A 145 13.24 -0.80 -4.90
CA ALA A 145 13.96 -2.06 -4.79
C ALA A 145 14.74 -2.40 -6.06
N SER A 146 14.15 -2.13 -7.23
CA SER A 146 14.83 -2.29 -8.53
C SER A 146 16.00 -1.32 -8.68
N ALA A 147 15.81 -0.04 -8.36
CA ALA A 147 16.87 0.95 -8.41
C ALA A 147 18.03 0.55 -7.48
N GLN A 148 17.74 0.09 -6.26
CA GLN A 148 18.76 -0.37 -5.31
C GLN A 148 19.48 -1.63 -5.80
N LEU A 149 18.77 -2.58 -6.43
CA LEU A 149 19.38 -3.74 -7.07
C LEU A 149 20.39 -3.33 -8.16
N PHE A 150 19.98 -2.45 -9.07
CA PHE A 150 20.85 -2.03 -10.17
C PHE A 150 21.99 -1.12 -9.69
N LEU A 151 21.76 -0.31 -8.66
CA LEU A 151 22.81 0.44 -7.98
C LEU A 151 23.84 -0.51 -7.36
N ALA A 152 23.41 -1.55 -6.65
CA ALA A 152 24.30 -2.53 -6.05
C ALA A 152 25.15 -3.25 -7.11
N ARG A 153 24.59 -3.61 -8.26
CA ARG A 153 25.35 -4.20 -9.38
C ARG A 153 26.44 -3.26 -9.90
N VAL A 154 26.13 -1.98 -10.05
CA VAL A 154 27.12 -0.97 -10.47
C VAL A 154 28.18 -0.77 -9.40
N TYR A 155 27.76 -0.69 -8.13
CA TYR A 155 28.64 -0.51 -6.98
C TYR A 155 29.60 -1.70 -6.76
N GLN A 156 29.18 -2.94 -7.05
CA GLN A 156 30.07 -4.11 -6.98
C GLN A 156 31.21 -4.05 -8.01
N CYS A 157 30.97 -3.45 -9.18
CA CYS A 157 32.03 -3.25 -10.19
C CYS A 157 33.05 -2.18 -9.80
N ARG A 158 32.94 -1.51 -8.63
CA ARG A 158 33.75 -0.32 -8.32
C ARG A 158 35.26 -0.61 -8.30
N ASN A 159 35.65 -1.77 -7.77
CA ASN A 159 37.04 -2.20 -7.58
C ASN A 159 37.60 -3.00 -8.76
N ASP A 160 36.77 -3.30 -9.77
CA ASP A 160 37.19 -4.05 -10.96
C ASP A 160 37.14 -3.12 -12.18
N PRO A 161 38.30 -2.76 -12.76
CA PRO A 161 38.38 -1.92 -13.97
C PRO A 161 37.80 -2.60 -15.22
N THR A 162 37.81 -3.93 -15.27
CA THR A 162 37.35 -4.75 -16.41
C THR A 162 35.86 -5.00 -16.34
N ALA A 163 35.28 -5.02 -15.13
CA ALA A 163 33.85 -5.17 -14.95
C ALA A 163 33.07 -4.03 -15.61
N ARG A 164 32.07 -4.40 -16.40
CA ARG A 164 31.11 -3.49 -17.03
C ARG A 164 29.71 -3.81 -16.51
N PRO A 165 28.97 -2.85 -15.92
CA PRO A 165 27.67 -3.12 -15.32
C PRO A 165 26.53 -3.41 -16.33
N ARG A 166 26.86 -3.79 -17.59
CA ARG A 166 25.93 -4.06 -18.71
C ARG A 166 24.79 -3.02 -18.75
N PHE A 167 23.54 -3.47 -18.73
CA PHE A 167 22.35 -2.62 -18.77
C PHE A 167 21.95 -2.02 -17.41
N SER A 168 22.62 -2.37 -16.30
CA SER A 168 22.24 -1.92 -14.96
C SER A 168 22.14 -0.40 -14.81
N PRO A 169 23.05 0.43 -15.38
CA PRO A 169 22.91 1.88 -15.31
C PRO A 169 21.59 2.37 -15.92
N TRP A 170 21.21 1.87 -17.09
CA TRP A 170 19.98 2.28 -17.76
C TRP A 170 18.73 1.85 -16.99
N LEU A 171 18.73 0.62 -16.46
CA LEU A 171 17.63 0.11 -15.66
C LEU A 171 17.51 0.83 -14.30
N PHE A 172 18.64 1.27 -13.73
CA PHE A 172 18.67 2.14 -12.55
C PHE A 172 17.94 3.46 -12.81
N TRP A 173 18.32 4.16 -13.90
CA TRP A 173 17.69 5.44 -14.25
C TRP A 173 16.24 5.30 -14.69
N ALA A 174 15.90 4.22 -15.40
CA ALA A 174 14.52 3.91 -15.75
C ALA A 174 13.65 3.67 -14.51
N ALA A 175 14.16 2.91 -13.52
CA ALA A 175 13.48 2.69 -12.26
C ALA A 175 13.23 4.01 -11.51
N LEU A 176 14.20 4.94 -11.50
CA LEU A 176 14.02 6.28 -10.92
C LEU A 176 12.97 7.11 -11.68
N GLY A 177 12.98 7.08 -13.01
CA GLY A 177 12.00 7.81 -13.83
C GLY A 177 10.57 7.33 -13.59
N VAL A 178 10.39 6.01 -13.52
CA VAL A 178 9.12 5.40 -13.12
C VAL A 178 8.75 5.80 -11.70
N GLY A 179 9.70 5.78 -10.75
CA GLY A 179 9.47 6.22 -9.38
C GLY A 179 8.97 7.66 -9.27
N ILE A 180 9.50 8.56 -10.13
CA ILE A 180 9.04 9.95 -10.24
C ILE A 180 7.59 10.00 -10.72
N LEU A 181 7.21 9.24 -11.76
CA LEU A 181 5.82 9.18 -12.22
C LEU A 181 4.85 8.53 -11.23
N LEU A 182 5.34 7.77 -10.25
CA LEU A 182 4.48 7.13 -9.26
C LEU A 182 4.23 8.02 -8.04
N LYS A 183 5.30 8.54 -7.42
CA LYS A 183 5.20 9.29 -6.16
C LYS A 183 6.16 10.48 -6.09
N GLY A 184 6.57 11.02 -7.24
CA GLY A 184 7.43 12.19 -7.31
C GLY A 184 8.85 11.91 -6.78
N PRO A 185 9.44 12.79 -5.95
CA PRO A 185 10.85 12.74 -5.63
C PRO A 185 11.25 11.62 -4.66
N ILE A 186 10.31 10.80 -4.15
CA ILE A 186 10.58 9.83 -3.07
C ILE A 186 11.60 8.77 -3.48
N ALA A 187 11.44 8.11 -4.64
CA ALA A 187 12.42 7.11 -5.08
C ALA A 187 13.82 7.72 -5.33
N PRO A 188 13.96 8.84 -6.07
CA PRO A 188 15.24 9.56 -6.16
C PRO A 188 15.85 9.94 -4.82
N MET A 189 15.04 10.43 -3.86
CA MET A 189 15.51 10.82 -2.53
C MET A 189 16.14 9.63 -1.80
N ILE A 190 15.45 8.50 -1.70
CA ILE A 190 15.95 7.30 -1.00
C ILE A 190 17.26 6.80 -1.61
N VAL A 191 17.32 6.75 -2.94
CA VAL A 191 18.51 6.29 -3.68
C VAL A 191 19.65 7.28 -3.55
N ALA A 192 19.39 8.59 -3.62
CA ALA A 192 20.40 9.62 -3.43
C ALA A 192 21.03 9.55 -2.04
N LEU A 193 20.23 9.36 -0.98
CA LEU A 193 20.75 9.17 0.38
C LEU A 193 21.66 7.96 0.50
N THR A 194 21.29 6.86 -0.17
CA THR A 194 22.12 5.66 -0.25
C THR A 194 23.47 5.96 -0.91
N ILE A 195 23.43 6.64 -2.06
CA ILE A 195 24.64 7.04 -2.80
C ILE A 195 25.52 7.96 -1.95
N ILE A 196 24.95 8.98 -1.30
CA ILE A 196 25.68 9.93 -0.45
C ILE A 196 26.45 9.18 0.64
N VAL A 197 25.78 8.29 1.38
CA VAL A 197 26.44 7.53 2.44
C VAL A 197 27.54 6.62 1.88
N LEU A 198 27.30 5.95 0.76
CA LEU A 198 28.31 5.10 0.11
C LEU A 198 29.55 5.88 -0.36
N VAL A 199 29.36 7.08 -0.91
CA VAL A 199 30.45 7.95 -1.36
C VAL A 199 31.22 8.50 -0.16
N VAL A 200 30.52 8.98 0.87
CA VAL A 200 31.15 9.58 2.07
C VAL A 200 31.94 8.54 2.85
N LEU A 201 31.34 7.38 3.15
CA LEU A 201 31.99 6.33 3.94
C LEU A 201 33.01 5.53 3.11
N GLY A 202 32.75 5.34 1.83
CA GLY A 202 33.69 4.69 0.90
C GLY A 202 34.84 5.58 0.44
N ARG A 203 34.74 6.91 0.65
CA ARG A 203 35.69 7.94 0.20
C ARG A 203 36.04 7.87 -1.30
N GLU A 204 35.11 7.37 -2.11
CA GLU A 204 35.33 7.11 -3.52
C GLU A 204 34.04 7.39 -4.31
N TRP A 205 34.12 8.30 -5.28
CA TRP A 205 32.98 8.79 -6.06
C TRP A 205 33.09 8.47 -7.55
N ARG A 206 34.27 8.07 -8.07
CA ARG A 206 34.49 7.86 -9.51
C ARG A 206 33.65 6.72 -10.06
N TRP A 207 33.24 5.78 -9.22
CA TRP A 207 32.31 4.71 -9.62
C TRP A 207 30.95 5.25 -10.07
N LEU A 208 30.55 6.46 -9.68
CA LEU A 208 29.34 7.12 -10.19
C LEU A 208 29.39 7.36 -11.69
N GLY A 209 30.58 7.52 -12.28
CA GLY A 209 30.75 7.58 -13.74
C GLY A 209 30.22 6.32 -14.44
N ARG A 210 30.24 5.16 -13.76
CA ARG A 210 29.69 3.90 -14.28
C ARG A 210 28.17 3.90 -14.32
N LEU A 211 27.48 4.81 -13.62
CA LEU A 211 26.04 5.04 -13.75
C LEU A 211 25.66 5.78 -15.04
N ARG A 212 26.63 6.26 -15.83
CA ARG A 212 26.39 7.03 -17.06
C ARG A 212 25.44 8.21 -16.82
N PRO A 213 25.75 9.11 -15.87
CA PRO A 213 24.78 10.05 -15.31
C PRO A 213 24.10 10.94 -16.35
N LEU A 214 24.82 11.41 -17.39
CA LEU A 214 24.21 12.22 -18.45
C LEU A 214 23.15 11.45 -19.25
N GLY A 215 23.53 10.31 -19.85
CA GLY A 215 22.58 9.49 -20.61
C GLY A 215 21.45 8.93 -19.74
N GLY A 216 21.79 8.58 -18.50
CA GLY A 216 20.83 8.14 -17.51
C GLY A 216 19.81 9.20 -17.11
N LEU A 217 20.25 10.42 -16.82
CA LEU A 217 19.39 11.55 -16.53
C LEU A 217 18.46 11.84 -17.71
N LEU A 218 18.97 11.81 -18.95
CA LEU A 218 18.14 11.96 -20.15
C LEU A 218 17.04 10.88 -20.24
N LEU A 219 17.36 9.62 -19.94
CA LEU A 219 16.37 8.55 -19.90
C LEU A 219 15.33 8.76 -18.79
N MET A 220 15.78 9.14 -17.59
CA MET A 220 14.89 9.43 -16.47
C MET A 220 13.91 10.57 -16.80
N LEU A 221 14.42 11.64 -17.41
CA LEU A 221 13.61 12.76 -17.87
C LEU A 221 12.68 12.35 -19.01
N ALA A 222 13.13 11.55 -19.98
CA ALA A 222 12.30 11.06 -21.08
C ALA A 222 11.10 10.24 -20.58
N ILE A 223 11.24 9.53 -19.45
CA ILE A 223 10.14 8.80 -18.82
C ILE A 223 9.22 9.76 -18.07
N ALA A 224 9.76 10.62 -17.20
CA ALA A 224 8.95 11.38 -16.26
C ALA A 224 8.40 12.70 -16.81
N LEU A 225 9.24 13.46 -17.52
CA LEU A 225 8.96 14.83 -17.94
C LEU A 225 7.74 14.99 -18.86
N PRO A 226 7.43 14.07 -19.80
CA PRO A 226 6.33 14.27 -20.74
C PRO A 226 4.98 14.54 -20.07
N TRP A 227 4.67 13.80 -18.99
CA TRP A 227 3.41 14.04 -18.28
C TRP A 227 3.40 15.39 -17.54
N PHE A 228 4.50 15.75 -16.87
CA PHE A 228 4.60 17.04 -16.17
C PHE A 228 4.44 18.23 -17.13
N VAL A 229 5.00 18.13 -18.33
CA VAL A 229 4.84 19.14 -19.37
C VAL A 229 3.38 19.17 -19.86
N ALA A 230 2.80 18.01 -20.14
CA ALA A 230 1.43 17.92 -20.64
C ALA A 230 0.39 18.48 -19.64
N ILE A 231 0.51 18.14 -18.35
CA ILE A 231 -0.42 18.65 -17.33
C ILE A 231 -0.23 20.15 -17.08
N GLU A 232 1.00 20.66 -17.14
CA GLU A 232 1.27 22.09 -16.99
C GLU A 232 0.67 22.87 -18.16
N ILE A 233 0.85 22.42 -19.41
CA ILE A 233 0.23 23.06 -20.59
C ILE A 233 -1.30 23.07 -20.46
N LYS A 234 -1.88 21.96 -19.97
CA LYS A 234 -3.33 21.80 -19.85
C LYS A 234 -3.96 22.65 -18.75
N THR A 235 -3.22 22.94 -17.68
CA THR A 235 -3.80 23.53 -16.45
C THR A 235 -3.21 24.89 -16.08
N GLY A 236 -2.05 25.26 -16.63
CA GLY A 236 -1.38 26.55 -16.43
C GLY A 236 -0.90 26.85 -15.01
N GLY A 237 -0.93 25.88 -14.09
CA GLY A 237 -0.58 26.09 -12.68
C GLY A 237 -0.40 24.82 -11.85
N PHE A 238 -0.17 23.67 -12.49
CA PHE A 238 0.07 22.41 -11.79
C PHE A 238 1.33 22.51 -10.94
N LEU A 239 2.43 23.01 -11.51
CA LEU A 239 3.73 23.05 -10.84
C LEU A 239 3.70 23.97 -9.60
N ALA A 240 3.04 25.12 -9.71
CA ALA A 240 2.87 26.04 -8.58
C ALA A 240 2.03 25.42 -7.44
N LYS A 241 0.95 24.72 -7.76
CA LYS A 241 0.11 24.02 -6.77
C LYS A 241 0.82 22.80 -6.17
N ALA A 242 1.49 21.99 -6.99
CA ALA A 242 2.20 20.79 -6.54
C ALA A 242 3.38 21.13 -5.62
N ILE A 243 4.19 22.15 -5.97
CA ILE A 243 5.34 22.56 -5.17
C ILE A 243 4.90 23.43 -3.99
N GLY A 244 4.21 24.53 -4.24
CA GLY A 244 3.88 25.54 -3.22
C GLY A 244 2.67 25.18 -2.35
N GLY A 245 1.68 24.49 -2.90
CA GLY A 245 0.42 24.17 -2.22
C GLY A 245 0.38 22.80 -1.54
N ASP A 246 1.17 21.82 -1.99
CA ASP A 246 1.15 20.46 -1.44
C ASP A 246 2.50 20.03 -0.84
N MET A 247 3.61 20.16 -1.57
CA MET A 247 4.91 19.67 -1.12
C MET A 247 5.52 20.51 0.01
N LEU A 248 5.57 21.84 -0.17
CA LEU A 248 6.18 22.76 0.81
C LEU A 248 5.43 22.78 2.16
N PRO A 249 4.08 22.84 2.20
CA PRO A 249 3.35 22.81 3.46
C PRO A 249 3.50 21.49 4.21
N LYS A 250 3.57 20.35 3.52
CA LYS A 250 3.81 19.04 4.14
C LYS A 250 5.21 18.89 4.74
N LEU A 251 6.19 19.61 4.20
CA LEU A 251 7.56 19.65 4.71
C LEU A 251 7.73 20.67 5.85
N MET A 252 7.05 21.82 5.78
CA MET A 252 7.22 22.93 6.72
C MET A 252 6.19 22.98 7.85
N GLY A 253 5.01 22.39 7.68
CA GLY A 253 3.90 22.47 8.63
C GLY A 253 3.27 21.11 8.89
N GLY A 254 2.95 20.82 10.15
CA GLY A 254 2.08 19.70 10.56
C GLY A 254 0.63 19.91 10.15
N ALA A 255 0.38 20.33 8.91
CA ALA A 255 -0.92 20.74 8.40
C ALA A 255 -1.92 19.58 8.21
N GLU A 256 -1.48 18.33 8.37
CA GLU A 256 -2.38 17.19 8.52
C GLU A 256 -2.45 16.74 9.97
N SER A 257 -3.66 16.40 10.44
CA SER A 257 -3.99 15.98 11.81
C SER A 257 -3.35 14.65 12.27
N HIS A 258 -2.28 14.20 11.59
CA HIS A 258 -1.66 12.88 11.71
C HIS A 258 -0.18 13.01 12.13
N GLY A 259 0.12 13.97 13.01
CA GLY A 259 1.43 14.10 13.62
C GLY A 259 1.65 12.99 14.65
N MET A 260 2.57 12.05 14.36
CA MET A 260 3.01 11.06 15.33
C MET A 260 4.41 11.41 15.85
N PRO A 261 4.70 11.15 17.14
CA PRO A 261 6.00 11.47 17.72
C PRO A 261 7.14 10.65 17.08
N PRO A 262 8.40 11.11 17.19
CA PRO A 262 9.57 10.31 16.84
C PRO A 262 9.55 8.96 17.56
N GLY A 263 9.97 7.90 16.87
CA GLY A 263 9.90 6.51 17.33
C GLY A 263 8.65 5.77 16.87
N TYR A 264 7.77 6.42 16.10
CA TYR A 264 6.58 5.81 15.54
C TYR A 264 6.91 4.61 14.62
N TYR A 265 7.90 4.76 13.74
CA TYR A 265 8.27 3.66 12.85
C TYR A 265 9.00 2.56 13.61
N LEU A 266 9.79 2.92 14.62
CA LEU A 266 10.43 1.95 15.51
C LEU A 266 9.42 1.12 16.31
N ALA A 267 8.31 1.73 16.75
CA ALA A 267 7.24 1.01 17.44
C ALA A 267 6.43 0.14 16.48
N THR A 268 6.10 0.65 15.29
CA THR A 268 5.19 -0.04 14.36
C THR A 268 5.88 -1.10 13.50
N ILE A 269 7.21 -1.08 13.34
CA ILE A 269 7.95 -2.07 12.54
C ILE A 269 7.70 -3.51 12.99
N TRP A 270 7.48 -3.72 14.28
CA TRP A 270 7.20 -5.04 14.85
C TRP A 270 5.95 -5.69 14.25
N LEU A 271 4.95 -4.87 13.97
CA LEU A 271 3.71 -5.27 13.33
C LEU A 271 3.81 -5.19 11.80
N MET A 272 4.30 -4.08 11.26
CA MET A 272 4.31 -3.83 9.81
C MET A 272 5.24 -4.82 9.07
N PHE A 273 6.37 -5.18 9.67
CA PHE A 273 7.32 -6.15 9.13
C PHE A 273 7.08 -7.59 9.65
N TRP A 274 5.98 -7.84 10.36
CA TRP A 274 5.58 -9.19 10.74
C TRP A 274 5.35 -10.05 9.47
N PRO A 275 5.84 -11.31 9.40
CA PRO A 275 6.49 -12.08 10.47
C PRO A 275 8.01 -11.89 10.56
N GLY A 276 8.66 -11.22 9.60
CA GLY A 276 10.12 -11.00 9.57
C GLY A 276 10.66 -10.25 10.78
N SER A 277 9.80 -9.50 11.47
CA SER A 277 10.08 -8.85 12.75
C SER A 277 10.52 -9.82 13.86
N LEU A 278 10.29 -11.15 13.76
CA LEU A 278 10.77 -12.14 14.73
C LEU A 278 12.29 -12.18 14.86
N PHE A 279 13.01 -11.93 13.76
CA PHE A 279 14.47 -12.04 13.68
C PHE A 279 15.16 -10.67 13.52
N LEU A 280 14.40 -9.59 13.63
CA LEU A 280 14.89 -8.24 13.33
C LEU A 280 16.02 -7.78 14.26
N VAL A 281 15.88 -7.88 15.59
CA VAL A 281 16.90 -7.42 16.54
C VAL A 281 18.24 -8.14 16.38
N PRO A 282 18.33 -9.49 16.36
CA PRO A 282 19.61 -10.15 16.17
C PRO A 282 20.20 -9.78 14.81
N ALA A 283 19.38 -9.66 13.75
CA ALA A 283 19.87 -9.20 12.45
C ALA A 283 20.49 -7.80 12.50
N LEU A 284 19.89 -6.85 13.24
CA LEU A 284 20.44 -5.51 13.42
C LEU A 284 21.73 -5.52 14.25
N VAL A 285 21.79 -6.34 15.31
CA VAL A 285 23.02 -6.54 16.10
C VAL A 285 24.13 -7.14 15.22
N GLY A 286 23.80 -8.12 14.38
CA GLY A 286 24.71 -8.70 13.39
C GLY A 286 25.19 -7.70 12.38
N ALA A 287 24.27 -6.90 11.81
CA ALA A 287 24.59 -5.84 10.88
C ALA A 287 25.53 -4.81 11.52
N TRP A 288 25.32 -4.46 12.79
CA TRP A 288 26.22 -3.55 13.50
C TRP A 288 27.64 -4.15 13.67
N ARG A 289 27.75 -5.44 13.99
CA ARG A 289 29.04 -6.14 14.09
C ARG A 289 29.74 -6.26 12.74
N ALA A 290 28.95 -6.49 11.68
CA ALA A 290 29.40 -6.64 10.31
C ALA A 290 29.40 -5.32 9.51
N ARG A 291 29.29 -4.15 10.16
CA ARG A 291 29.08 -2.84 9.49
C ARG A 291 30.20 -2.43 8.53
N ALA A 292 31.38 -3.03 8.67
CA ALA A 292 32.51 -2.83 7.76
C ALA A 292 32.42 -3.66 6.48
N GLU A 293 31.57 -4.71 6.44
CA GLU A 293 31.37 -5.53 5.26
C GLU A 293 30.65 -4.71 4.18
N PRO A 294 31.14 -4.70 2.91
CA PRO A 294 30.57 -3.87 1.86
C PRO A 294 29.08 -4.11 1.61
N ALA A 295 28.62 -5.35 1.74
CA ALA A 295 27.20 -5.71 1.57
C ALA A 295 26.32 -5.13 2.68
N VAL A 296 26.78 -5.21 3.93
CA VAL A 296 26.07 -4.64 5.09
C VAL A 296 26.08 -3.12 5.05
N LEU A 297 27.22 -2.52 4.70
CA LEU A 297 27.34 -1.08 4.51
C LEU A 297 26.34 -0.56 3.47
N PHE A 298 26.16 -1.28 2.35
CA PHE A 298 25.18 -0.91 1.32
C PHE A 298 23.75 -0.88 1.88
N LEU A 299 23.35 -1.92 2.61
CA LEU A 299 22.00 -1.99 3.19
C LEU A 299 21.81 -0.95 4.31
N ALA A 300 22.83 -0.71 5.12
CA ALA A 300 22.82 0.34 6.14
C ALA A 300 22.72 1.74 5.51
N ALA A 301 23.43 1.99 4.41
CA ALA A 301 23.36 3.23 3.64
C ALA A 301 21.96 3.48 3.06
N TRP A 302 21.20 2.44 2.78
CA TRP A 302 19.80 2.56 2.36
C TRP A 302 18.88 2.82 3.56
N VAL A 303 18.96 1.98 4.59
CA VAL A 303 18.02 2.01 5.72
C VAL A 303 18.19 3.25 6.57
N ILE A 304 19.40 3.50 7.09
CA ILE A 304 19.64 4.47 8.17
C ILE A 304 19.24 5.91 7.78
N PRO A 305 19.78 6.51 6.71
CA PRO A 305 19.48 7.91 6.41
C PRO A 305 18.01 8.11 6.06
N THR A 306 17.40 7.16 5.35
CA THR A 306 15.97 7.24 5.02
C THR A 306 15.11 7.11 6.27
N TRP A 307 15.45 6.17 7.17
CA TRP A 307 14.74 5.99 8.44
C TRP A 307 14.77 7.26 9.30
N VAL A 308 15.93 7.92 9.39
CA VAL A 308 16.07 9.19 10.11
C VAL A 308 15.15 10.26 9.54
N ILE A 309 15.09 10.41 8.20
CA ILE A 309 14.18 11.38 7.58
C ILE A 309 12.72 11.05 7.88
N LEU A 310 12.32 9.77 7.78
CA LEU A 310 10.95 9.36 8.09
C LEU A 310 10.56 9.70 9.54
N GLU A 311 11.45 9.52 10.51
CA GLU A 311 11.19 9.85 11.92
C GLU A 311 11.13 11.37 12.17
N VAL A 312 11.90 12.16 11.42
CA VAL A 312 11.93 13.63 11.53
C VAL A 312 10.71 14.29 10.90
N VAL A 313 10.17 13.73 9.81
CA VAL A 313 9.02 14.32 9.11
C VAL A 313 7.76 14.31 10.01
N PRO A 314 6.99 15.41 10.10
CA PRO A 314 5.81 15.49 10.97
C PRO A 314 4.70 14.50 10.57
N THR A 315 4.40 14.43 9.27
CA THR A 315 3.33 13.58 8.75
C THR A 315 3.82 12.13 8.67
N LYS A 316 3.28 11.26 9.54
CA LYS A 316 3.68 9.85 9.59
C LYS A 316 2.51 8.92 9.28
N LEU A 317 2.65 8.16 8.20
CA LEU A 317 1.73 7.06 7.85
C LEU A 317 2.46 5.71 7.97
N PRO A 318 1.78 4.61 8.39
CA PRO A 318 2.44 3.34 8.67
C PRO A 318 3.27 2.80 7.49
N HIS A 319 2.72 2.91 6.28
CA HIS A 319 3.30 2.36 5.05
C HIS A 319 4.53 3.14 4.54
N TYR A 320 4.86 4.32 5.08
CA TYR A 320 6.03 5.08 4.61
C TYR A 320 7.37 4.37 4.87
N SER A 321 7.42 3.42 5.82
CA SER A 321 8.61 2.62 6.08
C SER A 321 8.79 1.44 5.11
N LEU A 322 7.75 1.10 4.31
CA LEU A 322 7.75 -0.04 3.40
C LEU A 322 8.94 -0.06 2.42
N PRO A 323 9.39 1.06 1.81
CA PRO A 323 10.58 1.10 0.96
C PRO A 323 11.89 0.62 1.61
N LEU A 324 11.93 0.45 2.93
CA LEU A 324 13.11 -0.01 3.68
C LEU A 324 13.06 -1.52 3.97
N PHE A 325 11.89 -2.15 3.82
CA PHE A 325 11.69 -3.55 4.15
C PHE A 325 12.50 -4.53 3.30
N PRO A 326 12.78 -4.28 2.00
CA PRO A 326 13.71 -5.11 1.25
C PRO A 326 15.08 -5.23 1.93
N ALA A 327 15.65 -4.11 2.36
CA ALA A 327 16.97 -4.11 2.99
C ALA A 327 16.94 -4.80 4.36
N LEU A 328 15.90 -4.57 5.16
CA LEU A 328 15.70 -5.25 6.44
C LEU A 328 15.52 -6.76 6.26
N ALA A 329 14.74 -7.19 5.26
CA ALA A 329 14.55 -8.59 4.92
C ALA A 329 15.86 -9.27 4.49
N ILE A 330 16.70 -8.57 3.72
CA ILE A 330 18.02 -9.07 3.33
C ILE A 330 18.94 -9.18 4.55
N LEU A 331 18.95 -8.20 5.46
CA LEU A 331 19.74 -8.28 6.70
C LEU A 331 19.30 -9.45 7.58
N VAL A 332 17.99 -9.65 7.74
CA VAL A 332 17.43 -10.81 8.46
C VAL A 332 17.84 -12.12 7.81
N ALA A 333 17.69 -12.23 6.49
CA ALA A 333 18.06 -13.43 5.77
C ALA A 333 19.56 -13.73 5.85
N ALA A 334 20.41 -12.71 5.73
CA ALA A 334 21.86 -12.84 5.85
C ALA A 334 22.27 -13.29 7.26
N ALA A 335 21.64 -12.78 8.31
CA ALA A 335 21.87 -13.23 9.68
C ALA A 335 21.46 -14.71 9.88
N LEU A 336 20.40 -15.17 9.20
CA LEU A 336 19.92 -16.55 9.27
C LEU A 336 20.78 -17.55 8.49
N THR A 337 21.42 -17.13 7.39
CA THR A 337 22.19 -18.03 6.51
C THR A 337 23.69 -18.01 6.79
N ASN A 338 24.26 -16.88 7.18
CA ASN A 338 25.71 -16.73 7.35
C ASN A 338 26.16 -16.94 8.79
N ARG A 339 25.76 -18.05 9.41
CA ARG A 339 25.92 -18.31 10.86
C ARG A 339 27.36 -18.22 11.37
N GLU A 340 28.34 -18.56 10.53
CA GLU A 340 29.76 -18.51 10.86
C GLU A 340 30.37 -17.11 10.69
N GLY A 341 29.75 -16.29 9.83
CA GLY A 341 30.16 -14.92 9.54
C GLY A 341 29.79 -13.92 10.63
N PRO A 342 30.41 -12.73 10.65
CA PRO A 342 30.17 -11.69 11.66
C PRO A 342 28.68 -11.33 11.84
N ILE A 343 27.92 -11.32 10.74
CA ILE A 343 26.48 -11.05 10.76
C ILE A 343 25.68 -12.19 11.39
N GLY A 344 25.96 -13.46 11.08
CA GLY A 344 25.16 -14.59 11.58
C GLY A 344 25.51 -15.04 13.00
N ARG A 345 26.71 -14.72 13.51
CA ARG A 345 27.06 -14.91 14.94
C ARG A 345 26.16 -14.14 15.91
N SER A 346 25.38 -13.18 15.41
CA SER A 346 24.40 -12.44 16.20
C SER A 346 23.09 -13.19 16.43
N ILE A 347 22.79 -14.21 15.60
CA ILE A 347 21.74 -15.19 15.88
C ILE A 347 22.29 -16.16 16.92
N ASP A 348 22.59 -15.61 18.09
CA ASP A 348 22.70 -16.36 19.32
C ASP A 348 21.27 -16.69 19.80
N ALA A 349 21.14 -17.85 20.43
CA ALA A 349 19.86 -18.33 20.93
C ALA A 349 19.27 -17.32 21.94
N THR A 350 20.10 -16.58 22.66
CA THR A 350 19.68 -15.60 23.68
C THR A 350 18.84 -14.46 23.10
N TRP A 351 19.36 -13.67 22.16
CA TRP A 351 18.65 -12.53 21.58
C TRP A 351 17.38 -12.95 20.82
N THR A 352 17.48 -14.06 20.08
CA THR A 352 16.34 -14.59 19.32
C THR A 352 15.22 -15.08 20.25
N ARG A 353 15.57 -15.70 21.39
CA ARG A 353 14.58 -16.12 22.41
C ARG A 353 13.97 -14.92 23.13
N VAL A 354 14.77 -13.91 23.49
CA VAL A 354 14.28 -12.70 24.16
C VAL A 354 13.28 -11.95 23.27
N GLN A 355 13.59 -11.80 21.98
CA GLN A 355 12.71 -11.13 21.02
C GLN A 355 11.43 -11.93 20.71
N ALA A 356 11.47 -13.25 20.80
CA ALA A 356 10.30 -14.07 20.53
C ALA A 356 9.15 -13.81 21.52
N TYR A 357 9.41 -13.36 22.76
CA TYR A 357 8.36 -13.03 23.73
C TYR A 357 7.49 -11.83 23.30
N PRO A 358 8.03 -10.61 23.08
CA PRO A 358 7.22 -9.49 22.61
C PRO A 358 6.59 -9.77 21.24
N TRP A 359 7.27 -10.52 20.36
CA TRP A 359 6.69 -10.95 19.09
C TRP A 359 5.48 -11.87 19.28
N THR A 360 5.54 -12.81 20.22
CA THR A 360 4.41 -13.68 20.59
C THR A 360 3.26 -12.87 21.16
N LEU A 361 3.53 -11.91 22.04
CA LEU A 361 2.50 -11.04 22.62
C LEU A 361 1.78 -10.24 21.54
N ILE A 362 2.52 -9.68 20.57
CA ILE A 362 1.93 -8.98 19.42
C ILE A 362 1.08 -9.96 18.60
N GLY A 363 1.58 -11.17 18.32
CA GLY A 363 0.81 -12.18 17.57
C GLY A 363 -0.49 -12.59 18.26
N ILE A 364 -0.47 -12.77 19.59
CA ILE A 364 -1.68 -13.05 20.39
C ILE A 364 -2.62 -11.84 20.38
N ALA A 365 -2.10 -10.62 20.55
CA ALA A 365 -2.90 -9.41 20.51
C ALA A 365 -3.59 -9.22 19.15
N LEU A 366 -2.93 -9.58 18.05
CA LEU A 366 -3.54 -9.59 16.71
C LEU A 366 -4.65 -10.62 16.59
N ALA A 367 -4.46 -11.82 17.13
CA ALA A 367 -5.49 -12.86 17.14
C ALA A 367 -6.74 -12.41 17.93
N ILE A 368 -6.53 -11.81 19.11
CA ILE A 368 -7.62 -11.25 19.94
C ILE A 368 -8.29 -10.08 19.22
N GLY A 369 -7.49 -9.18 18.62
CA GLY A 369 -7.99 -8.03 17.87
C GLY A 369 -8.86 -8.46 16.69
N LEU A 370 -8.47 -9.51 15.97
CA LEU A 370 -9.25 -10.07 14.86
C LEU A 370 -10.63 -10.55 15.32
N ILE A 371 -10.70 -11.28 16.43
CA ILE A 371 -11.96 -11.72 17.05
C ILE A 371 -12.80 -10.50 17.46
N GLY A 372 -12.19 -9.52 18.15
CA GLY A 372 -12.89 -8.34 18.65
C GLY A 372 -13.46 -7.46 17.51
N VAL A 373 -12.69 -7.25 16.44
CA VAL A 373 -13.14 -6.51 15.24
C VAL A 373 -14.31 -7.23 14.58
N LYS A 374 -14.21 -8.54 14.37
CA LYS A 374 -15.29 -9.33 13.78
C LYS A 374 -16.56 -9.32 14.64
N GLN A 375 -16.42 -9.47 15.96
CA GLN A 375 -17.56 -9.42 16.88
C GLN A 375 -18.24 -8.05 16.92
N ARG A 376 -17.46 -6.97 16.73
CA ARG A 376 -17.99 -5.60 16.78
C ARG A 376 -18.62 -5.14 15.47
N PHE A 377 -18.08 -5.55 14.33
CA PHE A 377 -18.41 -4.98 13.02
C PHE A 377 -18.90 -5.99 11.98
N GLY A 378 -18.89 -7.29 12.28
CA GLY A 378 -19.51 -8.32 11.45
C GLY A 378 -20.67 -9.01 12.17
N GLU A 379 -21.27 -10.00 11.50
CA GLU A 379 -22.39 -10.80 12.02
C GLU A 379 -21.93 -11.91 12.99
N GLY A 380 -21.22 -11.52 14.07
CA GLY A 380 -20.71 -12.46 15.06
C GLY A 380 -19.47 -13.26 14.60
N LEU A 381 -19.12 -14.34 15.32
CA LEU A 381 -17.92 -15.13 15.05
C LEU A 381 -18.24 -16.33 14.15
N ASP A 382 -17.72 -16.30 12.93
CA ASP A 382 -17.79 -17.43 11.99
C ASP A 382 -16.62 -18.41 12.16
N SER A 383 -16.73 -19.58 11.53
CA SER A 383 -15.71 -20.64 11.59
C SER A 383 -14.36 -20.18 11.04
N TRP A 384 -14.35 -19.30 10.02
CA TRP A 384 -13.13 -18.76 9.43
C TRP A 384 -12.38 -17.85 10.40
N THR A 385 -13.10 -17.02 11.16
CA THR A 385 -12.52 -16.14 12.17
C THR A 385 -11.91 -16.96 13.31
N VAL A 386 -12.62 -17.99 13.79
CA VAL A 386 -12.09 -18.90 14.82
C VAL A 386 -10.85 -19.65 14.31
N ALA A 387 -10.89 -20.17 13.09
CA ALA A 387 -9.73 -20.84 12.48
C ALA A 387 -8.53 -19.90 12.34
N ALA A 388 -8.72 -18.67 11.83
CA ALA A 388 -7.66 -17.68 11.71
C ALA A 388 -7.05 -17.32 13.07
N ALA A 389 -7.87 -17.15 14.11
CA ALA A 389 -7.39 -16.86 15.45
C ALA A 389 -6.57 -18.01 16.05
N ILE A 390 -7.02 -19.26 15.88
CA ILE A 390 -6.27 -20.45 16.32
C ILE A 390 -4.93 -20.54 15.59
N ILE A 391 -4.92 -20.35 14.26
CA ILE A 391 -3.69 -20.35 13.47
C ILE A 391 -2.77 -19.20 13.92
N ALA A 392 -3.29 -17.99 14.12
CA ALA A 392 -2.52 -16.85 14.59
C ALA A 392 -1.88 -17.10 15.97
N ILE A 393 -2.62 -17.69 16.91
CA ILE A 393 -2.08 -18.07 18.23
C ILE A 393 -1.02 -19.16 18.08
N ALA A 394 -1.26 -20.18 17.26
CA ALA A 394 -0.28 -21.25 17.01
C ALA A 394 1.01 -20.70 16.41
N VAL A 395 0.90 -19.83 15.39
CA VAL A 395 2.03 -19.17 14.72
C VAL A 395 2.75 -18.21 15.66
N ALA A 396 2.03 -17.55 16.58
CA ALA A 396 2.63 -16.69 17.61
C ALA A 396 3.47 -17.50 18.61
N VAL A 397 2.95 -18.65 19.10
CA VAL A 397 3.53 -19.39 20.23
C VAL A 397 4.57 -20.43 19.79
N GLN A 398 4.34 -21.16 18.70
CA GLN A 398 5.23 -22.26 18.27
C GLN A 398 6.70 -21.85 18.06
N PRO A 399 7.03 -20.65 17.53
CA PRO A 399 8.42 -20.22 17.38
C PRO A 399 9.20 -20.21 18.69
N LEU A 400 8.56 -19.89 19.84
CA LEU A 400 9.24 -19.95 21.15
C LEU A 400 9.78 -21.34 21.45
N TRP A 401 8.98 -22.37 21.17
CA TRP A 401 9.37 -23.76 21.40
C TRP A 401 10.45 -24.22 20.40
N LEU A 402 10.28 -23.91 19.12
CA LEU A 402 11.23 -24.26 18.06
C LEU A 402 12.60 -23.61 18.27
N LEU A 403 12.63 -22.33 18.65
CA LEU A 403 13.86 -21.58 18.91
C LEU A 403 14.59 -22.06 20.17
N ARG A 404 13.86 -22.55 21.19
CA ARG A 404 14.47 -23.21 22.36
C ARG A 404 15.19 -24.51 21.98
N ARG A 405 14.68 -25.24 20.99
CA ARG A 405 15.29 -26.46 20.44
C ARG A 405 16.36 -26.21 19.36
N GLY A 406 16.69 -24.95 19.07
CA GLY A 406 17.67 -24.61 18.03
C GLY A 406 17.16 -24.79 16.59
N MET A 407 15.87 -25.05 16.39
CA MET A 407 15.25 -25.33 15.10
C MET A 407 14.88 -24.04 14.33
N THR A 408 15.84 -23.11 14.18
CA THR A 408 15.60 -21.76 13.62
C THR A 408 15.01 -21.79 12.21
N GLN A 409 15.49 -22.68 11.34
CA GLN A 409 14.99 -22.80 9.96
C GLN A 409 13.53 -23.28 9.92
N VAL A 410 13.16 -24.20 10.82
CA VAL A 410 11.78 -24.67 10.95
C VAL A 410 10.89 -23.55 11.48
N ALA A 411 11.35 -22.78 12.47
CA ALA A 411 10.63 -21.62 12.97
C ALA A 411 10.34 -20.59 11.86
N LEU A 412 11.33 -20.31 11.00
CA LEU A 412 11.15 -19.43 9.83
C LEU A 412 10.07 -19.96 8.88
N VAL A 413 10.11 -21.24 8.53
CA VAL A 413 9.11 -21.86 7.64
C VAL A 413 7.71 -21.78 8.24
N VAL A 414 7.57 -22.10 9.54
CA VAL A 414 6.30 -22.04 10.26
C VAL A 414 5.72 -20.63 10.26
N VAL A 415 6.52 -19.59 10.52
CA VAL A 415 5.99 -18.21 10.54
C VAL A 415 5.64 -17.69 9.15
N VAL A 416 6.38 -18.09 8.10
CA VAL A 416 6.06 -17.70 6.72
C VAL A 416 4.78 -18.41 6.25
N ILE A 417 4.65 -19.72 6.44
CA ILE A 417 3.43 -20.46 6.08
C ILE A 417 2.24 -19.97 6.91
N GLY A 418 2.46 -19.72 8.20
CA GLY A 418 1.47 -19.12 9.09
C GLY A 418 0.96 -17.79 8.57
N ALA A 419 1.86 -16.89 8.17
CA ALA A 419 1.49 -15.61 7.57
C ALA A 419 0.69 -15.77 6.27
N VAL A 420 1.05 -16.73 5.41
CA VAL A 420 0.27 -17.04 4.19
C VAL A 420 -1.16 -17.40 4.56
N LEU A 421 -1.35 -18.34 5.49
CA LEU A 421 -2.69 -18.79 5.89
C LEU A 421 -3.51 -17.67 6.55
N ILE A 422 -2.90 -16.93 7.48
CA ILE A 422 -3.57 -15.84 8.20
C ILE A 422 -3.97 -14.73 7.23
N HIS A 423 -3.08 -14.29 6.34
CA HIS A 423 -3.39 -13.28 5.34
C HIS A 423 -4.46 -13.77 4.37
N ALA A 424 -4.34 -14.99 3.84
CA ALA A 424 -5.32 -15.52 2.91
C ALA A 424 -6.73 -15.57 3.54
N ILE A 425 -6.85 -16.06 4.78
CA ILE A 425 -8.15 -16.12 5.47
C ILE A 425 -8.67 -14.72 5.81
N ALA A 426 -7.79 -13.84 6.31
CA ALA A 426 -8.17 -12.48 6.70
C ALA A 426 -8.71 -11.68 5.50
N PHE A 427 -8.01 -11.68 4.37
CA PHE A 427 -8.42 -10.93 3.18
C PHE A 427 -9.58 -11.59 2.43
N GLN A 428 -9.65 -12.92 2.35
CA GLN A 428 -10.71 -13.60 1.60
C GLN A 428 -12.05 -13.66 2.35
N TYR A 429 -12.02 -13.83 3.68
CA TYR A 429 -13.24 -14.15 4.44
C TYR A 429 -13.55 -13.11 5.53
N ILE A 430 -12.55 -12.66 6.29
CA ILE A 430 -12.81 -11.81 7.47
C ILE A 430 -13.06 -10.36 7.07
N LEU A 431 -12.15 -9.72 6.35
CA LEU A 431 -12.30 -8.32 5.92
C LEU A 431 -13.58 -8.08 5.08
N PRO A 432 -13.94 -8.94 4.11
CA PRO A 432 -15.15 -8.76 3.32
C PRO A 432 -16.45 -8.89 4.10
N SER A 433 -16.42 -9.45 5.31
CA SER A 433 -17.61 -9.70 6.15
C SER A 433 -17.72 -8.71 7.32
N LEU A 434 -16.96 -7.61 7.28
CA LEU A 434 -17.07 -6.48 8.21
C LEU A 434 -18.04 -5.44 7.64
N ASP A 435 -19.32 -5.80 7.50
CA ASP A 435 -20.34 -4.94 6.90
C ASP A 435 -20.56 -3.65 7.69
N GLY A 436 -20.36 -3.70 9.01
CA GLY A 436 -20.40 -2.52 9.89
C GLY A 436 -19.29 -1.50 9.60
N LEU A 437 -18.24 -1.87 8.87
CA LEU A 437 -17.22 -0.94 8.35
C LEU A 437 -17.42 -0.60 6.87
N SER A 438 -18.21 -1.40 6.14
CA SER A 438 -18.32 -1.33 4.68
C SER A 438 -19.59 -0.58 4.23
N VAL A 439 -19.87 0.57 4.85
CA VAL A 439 -21.12 1.34 4.65
C VAL A 439 -21.43 1.61 3.17
N SER A 440 -20.45 2.06 2.38
CA SER A 440 -20.62 2.28 0.94
C SER A 440 -20.99 1.01 0.16
N ARG A 441 -20.43 -0.15 0.52
CA ARG A 441 -20.76 -1.43 -0.11
C ARG A 441 -22.20 -1.82 0.21
N SER A 442 -22.61 -1.70 1.46
CA SER A 442 -23.97 -2.00 1.89
C SER A 442 -25.00 -1.08 1.21
N LEU A 443 -24.67 0.21 1.04
CA LEU A 443 -25.48 1.14 0.26
C LEU A 443 -25.54 0.74 -1.22
N ALA A 444 -24.40 0.41 -1.83
CA ALA A 444 -24.36 0.00 -3.23
C ALA A 444 -25.15 -1.28 -3.51
N GLN A 445 -25.09 -2.27 -2.62
CA GLN A 445 -25.89 -3.49 -2.74
C GLN A 445 -27.39 -3.23 -2.66
N LYS A 446 -27.83 -2.37 -1.72
CA LYS A 446 -29.24 -1.95 -1.64
C LYS A 446 -29.66 -1.16 -2.87
N MET A 447 -28.83 -0.23 -3.35
CA MET A 447 -29.08 0.53 -4.57
C MET A 447 -29.18 -0.37 -5.80
N GLN A 448 -28.33 -1.40 -5.94
CA GLN A 448 -28.40 -2.36 -7.04
C GLN A 448 -29.72 -3.16 -7.04
N ALA A 449 -30.30 -3.43 -5.87
CA ALA A 449 -31.61 -4.08 -5.76
C ALA A 449 -32.76 -3.14 -6.16
N LEU A 450 -32.61 -1.83 -5.93
CA LEU A 450 -33.61 -0.80 -6.22
C LEU A 450 -33.55 -0.27 -7.66
N ASP A 451 -32.34 -0.20 -8.23
CA ASP A 451 -32.07 0.20 -9.61
C ASP A 451 -31.05 -0.76 -10.25
N PRO A 452 -31.50 -1.93 -10.75
CA PRO A 452 -30.61 -2.93 -11.33
C PRO A 452 -29.82 -2.47 -12.55
N ASN A 453 -30.31 -1.43 -13.25
CA ASN A 453 -29.67 -0.88 -14.44
C ASN A 453 -28.63 0.21 -14.11
N GLY A 454 -28.59 0.71 -12.87
CA GLY A 454 -27.66 1.75 -12.43
C GLY A 454 -27.80 3.07 -13.20
N THR A 455 -29.03 3.40 -13.59
CA THR A 455 -29.34 4.60 -14.40
C THR A 455 -29.84 5.77 -13.57
N ALA A 456 -30.32 5.51 -12.35
CA ALA A 456 -30.86 6.51 -11.48
C ALA A 456 -29.77 7.45 -10.97
N MET A 457 -30.08 8.75 -10.96
CA MET A 457 -29.23 9.73 -10.34
C MET A 457 -29.27 9.56 -8.81
N VAL A 458 -28.09 9.52 -8.18
CA VAL A 458 -27.96 9.39 -6.72
C VAL A 458 -27.37 10.66 -6.15
N ALA A 459 -28.06 11.25 -5.17
CA ALA A 459 -27.56 12.37 -4.37
C ALA A 459 -27.23 11.90 -2.95
N ALA A 460 -26.01 12.10 -2.47
CA ALA A 460 -25.59 11.72 -1.13
C ALA A 460 -25.26 12.95 -0.28
N SER A 461 -25.87 13.02 0.92
CA SER A 461 -25.69 14.12 1.86
C SER A 461 -25.22 13.61 3.23
N GLY A 462 -24.22 14.28 3.80
CA GLY A 462 -23.58 13.93 5.07
C GLY A 462 -22.49 12.87 4.91
N TYR A 463 -22.80 11.74 4.27
CA TYR A 463 -21.83 10.68 3.98
C TYR A 463 -21.18 10.91 2.59
N ARG A 464 -19.89 11.28 2.61
CA ARG A 464 -19.15 11.77 1.43
C ARG A 464 -17.90 10.95 1.14
N GLU A 465 -17.92 9.66 1.48
CA GLU A 465 -16.75 8.82 1.28
C GLU A 465 -16.55 8.48 -0.21
N PRO A 466 -15.31 8.51 -0.72
CA PRO A 466 -15.03 8.27 -2.14
C PRO A 466 -15.40 6.87 -2.64
N SER A 467 -15.44 5.85 -1.78
CA SER A 467 -15.84 4.50 -2.17
C SER A 467 -17.31 4.45 -2.59
N LEU A 468 -18.16 5.32 -2.05
CA LEU A 468 -19.55 5.46 -2.47
C LEU A 468 -19.64 5.88 -3.93
N VAL A 469 -18.85 6.90 -4.33
CA VAL A 469 -18.81 7.38 -5.72
C VAL A 469 -18.26 6.29 -6.65
N PHE A 470 -17.22 5.56 -6.23
CA PHE A 470 -16.68 4.47 -7.04
C PHE A 470 -17.72 3.38 -7.32
N LEU A 471 -18.44 2.95 -6.28
CA LEU A 471 -19.41 1.86 -6.34
C LEU A 471 -20.72 2.26 -7.02
N LEU A 472 -21.23 3.47 -6.77
CA LEU A 472 -22.48 3.97 -7.37
C LEU A 472 -22.28 4.68 -8.71
N GLY A 473 -21.03 4.96 -9.09
CA GLY A 473 -20.67 5.63 -10.33
C GLY A 473 -20.36 7.13 -10.17
N THR A 474 -19.58 7.63 -11.12
CA THR A 474 -19.01 9.00 -11.15
C THR A 474 -20.05 10.10 -11.03
N GLN A 475 -21.28 9.84 -11.51
CA GLN A 475 -22.40 10.79 -11.49
C GLN A 475 -23.03 10.98 -10.10
N THR A 476 -22.66 10.16 -9.11
CA THR A 476 -23.15 10.28 -7.72
C THR A 476 -22.86 11.67 -7.15
N ARG A 477 -23.88 12.47 -6.85
CA ARG A 477 -23.71 13.85 -6.39
C ARG A 477 -23.51 13.93 -4.88
N LEU A 478 -22.30 14.23 -4.44
CA LEU A 478 -21.99 14.57 -3.06
C LEU A 478 -22.43 16.01 -2.77
N SER A 479 -23.58 16.19 -2.13
CA SER A 479 -24.32 17.46 -2.10
C SER A 479 -24.67 17.91 -0.68
N ALA A 480 -25.20 19.13 -0.56
CA ALA A 480 -25.89 19.60 0.63
C ALA A 480 -27.27 18.91 0.77
N PRO A 481 -27.86 18.78 1.96
CA PRO A 481 -29.18 18.15 2.10
C PRO A 481 -30.28 18.85 1.29
N GLU A 482 -30.24 20.17 1.17
CA GLU A 482 -31.22 20.93 0.41
C GLU A 482 -31.09 20.65 -1.10
N GLU A 483 -29.86 20.59 -1.60
CA GLU A 483 -29.57 20.26 -3.00
C GLU A 483 -29.98 18.81 -3.33
N ALA A 484 -29.81 17.88 -2.40
CA ALA A 484 -30.30 16.51 -2.57
C ALA A 484 -31.83 16.45 -2.73
N ALA A 485 -32.58 17.28 -1.98
CA ALA A 485 -34.03 17.40 -2.15
C ALA A 485 -34.41 18.07 -3.48
N ASP A 486 -33.65 19.09 -3.91
CA ASP A 486 -33.85 19.73 -5.22
C ASP A 486 -33.65 18.74 -6.38
N ILE A 487 -32.62 17.88 -6.30
CA ILE A 487 -32.38 16.82 -7.30
C ILE A 487 -33.56 15.85 -7.34
N LEU A 488 -34.03 15.41 -6.17
CA LEU A 488 -35.14 14.46 -6.07
C LEU A 488 -36.44 15.01 -6.65
N ALA A 489 -36.66 16.33 -6.57
CA ALA A 489 -37.81 16.99 -7.17
C ALA A 489 -37.70 17.20 -8.69
N ARG A 490 -36.47 17.35 -9.21
CA ARG A 490 -36.23 17.62 -10.64
C ARG A 490 -36.11 16.36 -11.49
N GLU A 491 -35.59 15.28 -10.91
CA GLU A 491 -35.24 14.04 -11.61
C GLU A 491 -36.14 12.89 -11.12
N PRO A 492 -37.24 12.58 -11.83
CA PRO A 492 -38.08 11.43 -11.51
C PRO A 492 -37.27 10.14 -11.49
N GLY A 493 -37.40 9.36 -10.41
CA GLY A 493 -36.65 8.11 -10.23
C GLY A 493 -35.24 8.27 -9.63
N ALA A 494 -34.82 9.50 -9.28
CA ALA A 494 -33.61 9.71 -8.50
C ALA A 494 -33.74 9.16 -7.06
N PHE A 495 -32.59 8.91 -6.44
CA PHE A 495 -32.49 8.50 -5.04
C PHE A 495 -31.65 9.49 -4.23
N ALA A 496 -32.05 9.71 -2.98
CA ALA A 496 -31.32 10.53 -2.04
C ALA A 496 -30.82 9.67 -0.85
N LEU A 497 -29.51 9.61 -0.66
CA LEU A 497 -28.84 8.96 0.46
C LEU A 497 -28.55 10.00 1.54
N ILE A 498 -29.37 10.02 2.60
CA ILE A 498 -29.34 11.07 3.60
C ILE A 498 -28.87 10.51 4.93
N GLU A 499 -27.73 10.99 5.40
CA GLU A 499 -27.27 10.70 6.76
C GLU A 499 -28.19 11.36 7.79
N ALA A 500 -28.48 10.67 8.89
CA ALA A 500 -29.43 11.09 9.92
C ALA A 500 -29.23 12.53 10.42
N ARG A 501 -27.98 13.00 10.56
CA ARG A 501 -27.66 14.38 10.98
C ARG A 501 -28.12 15.46 9.99
N ASN A 502 -28.37 15.10 8.73
CA ASN A 502 -28.79 15.98 7.65
C ASN A 502 -30.28 15.79 7.30
N ALA A 503 -30.98 14.87 7.99
CA ALA A 503 -32.36 14.49 7.66
C ALA A 503 -33.37 15.63 7.86
N ASP A 504 -33.16 16.50 8.86
CA ASP A 504 -34.11 17.59 9.15
C ASP A 504 -34.07 18.68 8.07
N ALA A 505 -32.88 19.11 7.67
CA ALA A 505 -32.70 20.07 6.58
C ALA A 505 -33.23 19.53 5.25
N PHE A 506 -32.96 18.25 4.95
CA PHE A 506 -33.47 17.57 3.75
C PHE A 506 -35.00 17.53 3.75
N ARG A 507 -35.63 17.10 4.85
CA ARG A 507 -37.09 17.02 4.98
C ARG A 507 -37.76 18.39 4.88
N ALA A 508 -37.21 19.41 5.52
CA ALA A 508 -37.72 20.77 5.44
C ALA A 508 -37.69 21.30 3.99
N ARG A 509 -36.60 21.03 3.26
CA ARG A 509 -36.51 21.41 1.84
C ARG A 509 -37.49 20.64 0.97
N ALA A 510 -37.55 19.32 1.12
CA ALA A 510 -38.50 18.47 0.40
C ALA A 510 -39.96 18.91 0.60
N GLN A 511 -40.34 19.26 1.84
CA GLN A 511 -41.66 19.81 2.14
C GLN A 511 -41.91 21.14 1.43
N SER A 512 -40.92 22.03 1.37
CA SER A 512 -41.04 23.30 0.63
C SER A 512 -41.21 23.14 -0.88
N LEU A 513 -40.75 22.01 -1.43
CA LEU A 513 -40.89 21.64 -2.84
C LEU A 513 -42.18 20.85 -3.12
N GLY A 514 -42.95 20.51 -2.08
CA GLY A 514 -44.18 19.72 -2.21
C GLY A 514 -43.96 18.25 -2.56
N ILE A 515 -42.74 17.73 -2.44
CA ILE A 515 -42.45 16.31 -2.71
C ILE A 515 -42.75 15.46 -1.48
N LYS A 516 -43.47 14.35 -1.67
CA LYS A 516 -43.64 13.32 -0.64
C LYS A 516 -42.46 12.37 -0.67
N LEU A 517 -41.83 12.19 0.48
CA LEU A 517 -40.65 11.35 0.64
C LEU A 517 -41.04 9.95 1.09
N GLU A 518 -40.60 8.94 0.35
CA GLU A 518 -40.64 7.55 0.76
C GLU A 518 -39.26 7.16 1.31
N ALA A 519 -39.20 6.64 2.52
CA ALA A 519 -37.99 6.04 3.10
C ALA A 519 -37.97 4.55 2.73
N VAL A 520 -37.04 4.17 1.85
CA VAL A 520 -36.99 2.82 1.26
C VAL A 520 -36.23 1.86 2.16
N ASP A 521 -35.08 2.29 2.67
CA ASP A 521 -34.20 1.43 3.48
C ASP A 521 -33.22 2.29 4.31
N THR A 522 -32.53 1.70 5.28
CA THR A 522 -31.50 2.39 6.08
C THR A 522 -30.29 1.49 6.32
N VAL A 523 -29.09 2.07 6.13
CA VAL A 523 -27.80 1.43 6.43
C VAL A 523 -27.19 2.07 7.66
N ASN A 524 -26.77 1.24 8.61
CA ASN A 524 -26.05 1.67 9.81
C ASN A 524 -24.61 1.13 9.77
N GLY A 525 -23.65 1.90 10.28
CA GLY A 525 -22.27 1.44 10.42
C GLY A 525 -21.35 2.49 11.01
N LEU A 526 -20.04 2.23 10.94
CA LEU A 526 -18.99 3.14 11.36
C LEU A 526 -18.28 3.72 10.14
N ASN A 527 -18.29 5.04 10.01
CA ASN A 527 -17.38 5.72 9.11
C ASN A 527 -15.99 5.75 9.75
N TYR A 528 -15.14 4.78 9.40
CA TYR A 528 -13.80 4.66 9.95
C TYR A 528 -12.85 5.78 9.48
N SER A 529 -13.20 6.55 8.45
CA SER A 529 -12.42 7.72 8.02
C SER A 529 -12.43 8.85 9.05
N ASN A 530 -13.48 8.95 9.87
CA ASN A 530 -13.63 9.98 10.90
C ASN A 530 -14.03 9.44 12.29
N GLY A 531 -14.22 8.13 12.42
CA GLY A 531 -14.54 7.45 13.68
C GLY A 531 -15.98 7.63 14.16
N LYS A 532 -16.90 8.12 13.32
CA LYS A 532 -18.29 8.37 13.71
C LYS A 532 -19.23 7.26 13.23
N THR A 533 -20.14 6.84 14.10
CA THR A 533 -21.28 6.01 13.70
C THR A 533 -22.19 6.81 12.77
N VAL A 534 -22.63 6.19 11.69
CA VAL A 534 -23.50 6.79 10.67
C VAL A 534 -24.73 5.93 10.47
N ALA A 535 -25.86 6.59 10.23
CA ALA A 535 -27.12 5.99 9.80
C ALA A 535 -27.56 6.75 8.54
N ILE A 536 -27.69 6.04 7.43
CA ILE A 536 -27.96 6.63 6.11
C ILE A 536 -29.23 6.01 5.56
N THR A 537 -30.24 6.84 5.37
CA THR A 537 -31.54 6.43 4.84
C THR A 537 -31.60 6.69 3.34
N ILE A 538 -32.09 5.71 2.59
CA ILE A 538 -32.34 5.81 1.16
C ILE A 538 -33.76 6.35 0.99
N HIS A 539 -33.87 7.50 0.34
CA HIS A 539 -35.14 8.14 0.02
C HIS A 539 -35.40 8.16 -1.48
N ARG A 540 -36.68 8.08 -1.85
CA ARG A 540 -37.17 8.41 -3.20
C ARG A 540 -38.41 9.29 -3.11
N ALA A 541 -38.76 10.00 -4.19
CA ALA A 541 -40.04 10.68 -4.28
C ALA A 541 -41.16 9.66 -4.52
N GLU A 542 -42.29 9.79 -3.81
CA GLU A 542 -43.49 9.01 -4.13
C GLU A 542 -43.98 9.37 -5.53
N ALA A 543 -44.38 8.36 -6.31
CA ALA A 543 -45.04 8.60 -7.59
C ALA A 543 -46.34 9.38 -7.33
N SER A 544 -46.56 10.47 -8.08
CA SER A 544 -47.85 11.17 -8.07
C SER A 544 -48.90 10.20 -8.62
N GLN A 545 -49.89 9.84 -7.79
CA GLN A 545 -51.01 8.96 -8.17
C GLN A 545 -51.88 9.57 -9.27
#